data_AF-A0AAT9QM53-F1
#
_entry.id   AF-A0AAT9QM53-F1
#
_cell.length_a   1.000
_cell.length_b   1.000
_cell.length_c   1.000
_cell.angle_alpha   90.00
_cell.angle_beta   90.00
_cell.angle_gamma   90.00
#
_symmetry.space_group_name_H-M   'P 1'
#
loop_
_entity.id
_entity.type
_entity.pdbx_description
1 polymer ?
#
loop_
_entity_poly.entity_id
_entity_poly.type
_entity_poly.pdbx_seq_one_letter_code
_entity_poly.pdbx_strand_id
1 'polypeptide(L)' 'MCSETLWWRCHRRLISDHCLLLAGLPVEHLMPPAKTDPHVPTKGVRVLGNGLRYDVSGDAAAID' A
#
# COMPACT_ATOMS: atom_id res chain seq x y z
N MET A 1 -2.40 16.06 -7.44
CA MET A 1 -3.23 14.92 -6.99
C MET A 1 -3.46 14.02 -8.21
N CYS A 2 -3.18 12.72 -8.14
CA CYS A 2 -3.00 11.90 -9.34
C CYS A 2 -4.22 11.85 -10.25
N SER A 3 -3.91 11.92 -11.54
CA SER A 3 -4.81 11.83 -12.68
C SER A 3 -4.84 10.44 -13.31
N GLU A 4 -4.31 9.41 -12.65
CA GLU A 4 -4.30 8.05 -13.18
C GLU A 4 -5.57 7.31 -12.77
N THR A 5 -6.30 6.80 -13.77
CA THR A 5 -7.55 6.04 -13.62
C THR A 5 -7.37 4.74 -12.81
N LEU A 6 -6.14 4.21 -12.71
CA LEU A 6 -5.84 2.96 -12.01
C LEU A 6 -5.32 3.26 -10.59
N TRP A 7 -6.20 3.14 -9.59
CA TRP A 7 -5.89 3.47 -8.19
C TRP A 7 -4.73 2.65 -7.60
N TRP A 8 -4.50 1.43 -8.10
CA TRP A 8 -3.41 0.56 -7.65
C TRP A 8 -2.04 0.91 -8.25
N ARG A 9 -1.96 1.87 -9.18
CA ARG A 9 -0.71 2.34 -9.81
C ARG A 9 -0.32 3.75 -9.42
N CYS A 10 -1.21 4.51 -8.80
CA CYS A 10 -0.97 5.91 -8.49
C CYS A 10 -0.33 6.12 -7.10
N HIS A 11 0.05 7.37 -6.82
CA HIS A 11 0.59 7.82 -5.52
C HIS A 11 -0.25 7.43 -4.28
N ARG A 12 -1.54 7.10 -4.44
CA ARG A 12 -2.41 6.68 -3.34
C ARG A 12 -1.89 5.40 -2.69
N ARG A 13 -1.24 4.53 -3.47
CA ARG A 13 -0.63 3.31 -2.94
C ARG A 13 0.56 3.61 -2.02
N LEU A 14 1.41 4.58 -2.39
CA LEU A 14 2.55 5.00 -1.55
C LEU A 14 2.10 5.60 -0.21
N ILE A 15 1.03 6.39 -0.22
CA ILE A 15 0.43 6.96 1.01
C ILE A 15 -0.16 5.83 1.87
N SER A 16 -0.85 4.88 1.24
CA SER A 16 -1.45 3.75 1.95
C SER A 16 -0.39 2.84 2.58
N ASP A 17 0.72 2.58 1.88
CA ASP A 17 1.86 1.84 2.42
C ASP A 17 2.42 2.56 3.64
N HIS A 18 2.56 3.90 3.60
CA HIS A 18 3.03 4.68 4.74
C HIS A 18 2.08 4.60 5.94
N CYS A 19 0.79 4.81 5.72
CA CYS A 19 -0.21 4.73 6.78
C CYS A 19 -0.19 3.35 7.46
N LEU A 20 -0.14 2.27 6.66
CA LEU A 20 -0.16 0.92 7.19
C LEU A 20 1.16 0.52 7.86
N LEU A 21 2.30 0.73 7.20
CA LEU A 21 3.59 0.17 7.61
C LEU A 21 4.39 1.06 8.57
N LEU A 22 4.20 2.38 8.51
CA LEU A 22 4.93 3.33 9.36
C LEU A 22 4.03 3.96 10.43
N ALA A 23 2.79 4.32 10.07
CA ALA A 23 1.86 4.91 11.04
C ALA A 23 1.03 3.87 11.81
N GLY A 24 1.04 2.59 11.38
CA GLY A 24 0.26 1.53 12.02
C GLY A 24 -1.26 1.70 11.90
N LEU A 25 -1.70 2.47 10.90
CA LEU A 25 -3.11 2.77 10.66
C LEU A 25 -3.65 1.87 9.54
N PRO A 26 -4.72 1.09 9.76
CA PRO A 26 -5.36 0.33 8.70
C PRO A 26 -5.92 1.27 7.63
N VAL A 27 -5.83 0.87 6.37
CA VAL A 27 -6.33 1.63 5.22
C VAL A 27 -7.31 0.77 4.43
N GLU A 28 -8.46 1.34 4.10
CA GLU A 28 -9.46 0.74 3.22
C GLU A 28 -9.61 1.56 1.93
N HIS A 29 -9.60 0.89 0.79
CA HIS A 29 -9.86 1.50 -0.52
C HIS A 29 -11.35 1.46 -0.82
N LEU A 30 -11.93 2.63 -1.13
CA LEU A 30 -13.33 2.73 -1.55
C LEU A 30 -13.47 2.28 -3.01
N MET A 31 -14.20 1.18 -3.21
CA MET A 31 -14.42 0.52 -4.48
C MET A 31 -15.90 0.62 -4.90
N PRO A 32 -16.22 1.04 -6.13
CA PRO A 32 -17.59 0.97 -6.62
C PRO A 32 -18.04 -0.46 -6.96
N PRO A 33 -19.34 -0.80 -6.79
CA PRO A 33 -20.34 -0.07 -6.01
C PRO A 33 -20.29 -0.45 -4.52
N ALA A 34 -20.16 0.56 -3.65
CA ALA A 34 -20.28 0.48 -2.18
C ALA A 34 -19.47 -0.66 -1.50
N LYS A 35 -18.28 -0.96 -1.99
CA LYS A 35 -17.36 -1.95 -1.43
C LYS A 35 -16.14 -1.26 -0.84
N THR A 36 -15.59 -1.79 0.23
CA THR A 36 -14.23 -1.48 0.68
C THR A 36 -13.32 -2.69 0.46
N ASP A 37 -12.07 -2.44 0.08
CA ASP A 37 -11.03 -3.46 0.07
C ASP A 37 -9.86 -3.01 0.96
N PRO A 38 -9.38 -3.86 1.89
CA PRO A 38 -8.26 -3.51 2.74
C PRO A 38 -6.99 -3.31 1.90
N HIS A 39 -6.16 -2.36 2.32
CA HIS A 39 -4.90 -2.11 1.65
C HIS A 39 -3.92 -3.27 1.88
N VAL A 40 -3.45 -3.84 0.77
CA VAL A 40 -2.32 -4.78 0.78
C VAL A 40 -1.05 -4.01 0.41
N PRO A 41 0.01 -4.11 1.22
CA PRO A 41 1.30 -3.48 0.94
C PRO A 41 1.78 -3.70 -0.49
N THR A 42 2.41 -2.70 -1.08
CA THR A 42 3.03 -2.81 -2.40
C THR A 42 4.06 -3.92 -2.41
N LYS A 43 3.99 -4.81 -3.41
CA LYS A 43 5.00 -5.86 -3.56
C LYS A 43 6.39 -5.25 -3.63
N GLY A 44 7.29 -5.71 -2.75
CA GLY A 44 8.66 -5.24 -2.68
C GLY A 44 8.91 -4.04 -1.77
N VAL A 45 7.86 -3.51 -1.12
CA VAL A 45 8.01 -2.48 -0.09
C VAL A 45 8.53 -3.11 1.21
N ARG A 46 9.45 -2.41 1.89
CA ARG A 46 9.89 -2.72 3.24
C ARG A 46 10.15 -1.45 4.05
N VAL A 47 9.99 -1.55 5.37
CA VAL A 47 10.40 -0.51 6.30
C VAL A 47 11.93 -0.49 6.41
N LEU A 48 12.52 0.70 6.30
CA LEU A 48 13.95 0.93 6.53
C LEU A 48 14.10 2.22 7.35
N GLY A 49 14.40 2.07 8.64
CA GLY A 49 14.42 3.21 9.57
C GLY A 49 13.04 3.85 9.68
N ASN A 50 12.95 5.14 9.38
CA ASN A 50 11.70 5.90 9.36
C ASN A 50 11.08 6.06 7.96
N GLY A 51 11.55 5.28 6.98
CA GLY A 51 11.14 5.39 5.58
C GLY A 51 10.71 4.05 4.97
N LEU A 52 10.11 4.14 3.78
CA LEU A 52 9.78 2.99 2.95
C LEU A 52 10.78 2.86 1.80
N ARG A 53 11.18 1.62 1.52
CA ARG A 53 12.08 1.25 0.43
C ARG A 53 11.38 0.22 -0.45
N TYR A 54 11.47 0.40 -1.77
CA TYR A 54 10.83 -0.45 -2.79
C TYR A 54 11.89 -1.16 -3.62
N ASP A 55 12.63 -2.08 -3.01
CA ASP A 55 13.81 -2.71 -3.62
C ASP A 55 13.85 -4.24 -3.47
N VAL A 56 12.79 -4.86 -2.94
CA VAL A 56 12.73 -6.31 -2.74
C VAL A 56 11.99 -6.98 -3.90
N SER A 57 12.62 -7.94 -4.57
CA SER A 57 11.92 -8.81 -5.52
C SER A 57 11.08 -9.80 -4.71
N GLY A 58 9.78 -9.55 -4.62
CA GLY A 58 8.94 -10.22 -3.62
C GLY A 58 8.73 -11.72 -3.89
N ASP A 59 9.24 -12.55 -2.98
CA ASP A 59 8.49 -13.70 -2.49
C ASP A 59 7.72 -13.22 -1.25
N ALA A 60 6.40 -13.33 -1.31
CA ALA A 60 5.52 -12.89 -0.25
C ALA A 60 5.76 -13.78 0.98
N ALA A 61 6.42 -13.25 2.01
CA ALA A 61 6.37 -13.86 3.33
C ALA A 61 4.90 -13.82 3.78
N ALA A 62 4.28 -14.99 3.75
CA ALA A 62 3.01 -15.25 4.40
C ALA A 62 3.12 -14.81 5.86
N ILE A 63 2.18 -13.97 6.27
CA ILE A 63 1.97 -13.64 7.67
C ILE A 63 0.98 -14.72 8.15
N ASP A 64 1.46 -15.64 8.98
CA ASP A 64 0.66 -16.63 9.72
C ASP A 64 -0.21 -15.93 10.78
#